data_AF-A0AAE2YCI5-F1
#
_entry.id   AF-A0AAE2YCI5-F1
#
_cell.length_a   1.000
_cell.length_b   1.000
_cell.length_c   1.000
_cell.angle_alpha   90.00
_cell.angle_beta   90.00
_cell.angle_gamma   90.00
#
_symmetry.space_group_name_H-M   'P 1'
#
loop_
_entity.id
_entity.type
_entity.pdbx_description
1 polymer ?
#
loop_
_entity_poly.entity_id
_entity_poly.type
_entity_poly.pdbx_seq_one_letter_code
_entity_poly.pdbx_strand_id
1 'polypeptide(L)'
;MDRLVLVSVLLFSELMSVAEMVNTPNASSRFKSCVEKVVEKHPEVLRGFNVKWLDLNAFIILDNLSKIDEEGVRREKCKEALFDLLQSSILCGEELGMEFNDLDKPAFIYNVNHPLLEQYDLAKGVVHDKLVWFKKEKIRREENKNKTIVSLKCRDRLESAKIPKQILSGVIEPPNPIHKKFSINSISSVLNEPLGTDSLAREVSGSQNVAIIVDYDSLPTTSDILKLVLSDLKKAQIPQINMVVACGLNKPDPKSINKIFGSKILENYSITFHDALDEDNLTEVGRTLSGARLKINTKVMDADYRIAIGSIHPHPYSGFTGGYQTILPGVAGAEAIVCNQLRGTLLNSRIGFTEKNPVYKDLQSVAPLCSIDFIINTIVDCEGNIVDLVAGNPEEAYPKGIDLSRRLYATKVDGRVEMVILAPGKPYDQDFYSSLQSIGTIKHLLTPHGLTVLVADLNRKDSRKLGEAMALKHHEFLNMVYKDPKSLLIRNILEFMGRNLILVSRKILKNIGRLPIINVNNLSEAIDQANRIIKPSSILVVREAWNIIPEFKNGERPFSADF
;
A
#
# COMPACT_ATOMS: atom_id res chain seq x y z
N MET A 1 21.32 1.18 17.07
CA MET A 1 20.52 1.82 18.13
C MET A 1 19.13 2.12 17.62
N ASP A 2 18.94 2.92 16.57
CA ASP A 2 17.59 3.22 16.03
C ASP A 2 16.79 1.94 15.71
N ARG A 3 17.47 0.93 15.17
CA ARG A 3 16.87 -0.39 14.95
C ARG A 3 16.52 -1.14 16.24
N LEU A 4 17.34 -1.03 17.28
CA LEU A 4 17.04 -1.63 18.59
C LEU A 4 15.80 -0.98 19.19
N VAL A 5 15.69 0.35 19.13
CA VAL A 5 14.50 1.09 19.59
C VAL A 5 13.25 0.59 18.87
N LEU A 6 13.28 0.58 17.54
CA LEU A 6 12.13 0.14 16.73
C LEU A 6 11.78 -1.33 17.07
N VAL A 7 12.75 -2.24 17.01
CA VAL A 7 12.56 -3.65 17.36
C VAL A 7 11.96 -3.82 18.76
N SER A 8 12.48 -3.10 19.76
CA SER A 8 12.00 -3.16 21.14
C SER A 8 10.58 -2.62 21.29
N VAL A 9 10.26 -1.48 20.68
CA VAL A 9 8.90 -0.89 20.74
C VAL A 9 7.88 -1.79 20.03
N LEU A 10 8.28 -2.44 18.94
CA LEU A 10 7.40 -3.36 18.21
C LEU A 10 7.18 -4.67 18.94
N LEU A 11 8.22 -5.24 19.53
CA LEU A 11 8.11 -6.39 20.41
C LEU A 11 7.24 -6.06 21.64
N PHE A 12 7.41 -4.86 22.19
CA PHE A 12 6.59 -4.36 23.28
C PHE A 12 5.11 -4.21 22.88
N SER A 13 4.84 -3.68 21.68
CA SER A 13 3.49 -3.61 21.10
C SER A 13 2.84 -4.98 21.02
N GLU A 14 3.59 -5.98 20.57
CA GLU A 14 3.08 -7.34 20.42
C GLU A 14 2.70 -7.96 21.76
N LEU A 15 3.59 -7.84 22.76
CA LEU A 15 3.33 -8.33 24.11
C LEU A 15 2.11 -7.63 24.73
N MET A 16 1.94 -6.33 24.49
CA MET A 16 0.74 -5.59 24.89
C MET A 16 -0.53 -6.14 24.23
N SER A 17 -0.52 -6.34 22.90
CA SER A 17 -1.67 -6.83 22.16
C SER A 17 -2.09 -8.22 22.64
N VAL A 18 -1.13 -9.12 22.84
CA VAL A 18 -1.41 -10.46 23.36
C VAL A 18 -1.95 -10.38 24.80
N ALA A 19 -1.42 -9.50 25.65
CA ALA A 19 -1.92 -9.31 27.02
C ALA A 19 -3.37 -8.79 27.07
N GLU A 20 -3.84 -8.13 26.01
CA GLU A 20 -5.24 -7.73 25.86
C GLU A 20 -6.15 -8.88 25.38
N MET A 21 -5.58 -9.93 24.80
CA MET A 21 -6.31 -11.09 24.27
C MET A 21 -6.36 -12.28 25.24
N VAL A 22 -5.44 -12.37 26.21
CA VAL A 22 -5.41 -13.49 27.16
C VAL A 22 -6.62 -13.44 28.11
N ASN A 23 -7.27 -14.58 28.33
CA ASN A 23 -8.42 -14.74 29.24
C ASN A 23 -8.09 -14.60 30.74
N THR A 24 -6.92 -14.05 31.09
CA THR A 24 -6.48 -13.83 32.47
C THR A 24 -7.12 -12.53 32.99
N PRO A 25 -7.84 -12.54 34.13
CA PRO A 25 -8.47 -11.34 34.67
C PRO A 25 -7.45 -10.22 34.91
N ASN A 26 -7.79 -9.01 34.46
CA ASN A 26 -6.95 -7.81 34.58
C ASN A 26 -5.56 -7.92 33.91
N ALA A 27 -5.34 -8.85 32.96
CA ALA A 27 -4.05 -9.05 32.29
C ALA A 27 -3.48 -7.74 31.72
N SER A 28 -4.26 -7.01 30.93
CA SER A 28 -3.86 -5.70 30.38
C SER A 28 -3.45 -4.69 31.46
N SER A 29 -4.17 -4.64 32.59
CA SER A 29 -3.84 -3.72 33.70
C SER A 29 -2.56 -4.13 34.42
N ARG A 30 -2.35 -5.44 34.63
CA ARG A 30 -1.13 -5.97 35.26
C ARG A 30 0.08 -5.74 34.38
N PHE A 31 -0.07 -6.01 33.08
CA PHE A 31 0.97 -5.76 32.10
C PHE A 31 1.34 -4.27 32.04
N LYS A 32 0.34 -3.36 31.99
CA LYS A 32 0.57 -1.90 32.06
C LYS A 32 1.36 -1.49 33.31
N SER A 33 1.02 -2.04 34.48
CA SER A 33 1.75 -1.77 35.72
C SER A 33 3.20 -2.26 35.70
N CYS A 34 3.49 -3.41 35.08
CA CYS A 34 4.86 -3.90 34.88
C CYS A 34 5.72 -2.92 34.07
N VAL A 35 5.11 -2.22 33.11
CA VAL A 35 5.77 -1.26 32.22
C VAL A 35 5.97 0.07 32.91
N GLU A 36 4.96 0.55 33.62
CA GLU A 36 5.02 1.80 34.40
C GLU A 36 6.20 1.79 35.38
N LYS A 37 6.44 0.66 36.06
CA LYS A 37 7.61 0.49 36.94
C LYS A 37 8.96 0.69 36.23
N VAL A 38 9.06 0.30 34.96
CA VAL A 38 10.28 0.52 34.17
C VAL A 38 10.39 1.98 33.74
N VAL A 39 9.28 2.61 33.36
CA VAL A 39 9.25 4.04 33.02
C VAL A 39 9.69 4.89 34.21
N GLU A 40 9.24 4.54 35.42
CA GLU A 40 9.66 5.16 36.68
C GLU A 40 11.15 4.95 37.00
N LYS A 41 11.72 3.80 36.61
CA LYS A 41 13.14 3.50 36.79
C LYS A 41 14.05 4.33 35.87
N HIS A 42 13.57 4.71 34.67
CA HIS A 42 14.36 5.42 33.64
C HIS A 42 13.78 6.79 33.23
N PRO A 43 13.52 7.71 34.18
CA PRO A 43 12.79 8.94 33.94
C PRO A 43 13.51 9.95 33.03
N GLU A 44 14.82 9.79 32.80
CA GLU A 44 15.63 10.67 31.97
C GLU A 44 15.55 10.38 30.47
N VAL A 45 15.16 9.16 30.09
CA VAL A 45 15.09 8.68 28.69
C VAL A 45 13.70 8.18 28.30
N LEU A 46 12.88 7.76 29.28
CA LEU A 46 11.48 7.36 29.08
C LEU A 46 10.49 8.45 29.54
N ARG A 47 10.94 9.70 29.73
CA ARG A 47 10.03 10.81 30.06
C ARG A 47 8.94 10.95 29.00
N GLY A 48 7.68 10.93 29.42
CA GLY A 48 6.54 11.01 28.51
C GLY A 48 6.22 9.70 27.78
N PHE A 49 6.94 8.60 28.08
CA PHE A 49 6.60 7.28 27.58
C PHE A 49 5.20 6.90 28.08
N ASN A 50 4.34 6.53 27.15
CA ASN A 50 2.97 6.15 27.47
C ASN A 50 2.56 4.95 26.62
N VAL A 51 2.11 3.88 27.27
CA VAL A 51 1.77 2.61 26.63
C VAL A 51 0.77 2.75 25.48
N LYS A 52 -0.09 3.78 25.49
CA LYS A 52 -1.08 4.05 24.43
C LYS A 52 -0.49 4.67 23.15
N TRP A 53 0.74 5.19 23.18
CA TRP A 53 1.32 6.00 22.11
C TRP A 53 2.65 5.42 21.62
N LEU A 54 2.65 4.15 21.22
CA LEU A 54 3.87 3.38 20.90
C LEU A 54 4.74 4.02 19.81
N ASP A 55 4.14 4.53 18.73
CA ASP A 55 4.88 5.22 17.67
C ASP A 55 5.54 6.51 18.17
N LEU A 56 4.85 7.25 19.04
CA LEU A 56 5.39 8.46 19.66
C LEU A 56 6.49 8.12 20.67
N ASN A 57 6.38 7.00 21.39
CA ASN A 57 7.43 6.52 22.29
C ASN A 57 8.71 6.16 21.52
N ALA A 58 8.59 5.56 20.34
CA ALA A 58 9.74 5.29 19.48
C ALA A 58 10.45 6.60 19.13
N PHE A 59 9.69 7.64 18.79
CA PHE A 59 10.22 8.97 18.53
C PHE A 59 10.89 9.59 19.77
N ILE A 60 10.29 9.50 20.96
CA ILE A 60 10.89 9.98 22.22
C ILE A 60 12.26 9.34 22.46
N ILE A 61 12.37 8.03 22.28
CA ILE A 61 13.63 7.30 22.50
C ILE A 61 14.65 7.65 21.42
N LEU A 62 14.24 7.78 20.16
CA LEU A 62 15.10 8.22 19.06
C LEU A 62 15.60 9.66 19.24
N ASP A 63 14.74 10.58 19.67
CA ASP A 63 15.08 11.95 20.01
C ASP A 63 16.08 11.98 21.17
N ASN A 64 15.85 11.19 22.21
CA ASN A 64 16.78 11.07 23.33
C ASN A 64 18.13 10.47 22.94
N LEU A 65 18.17 9.55 21.98
CA LEU A 65 19.41 9.05 21.39
C LEU A 65 20.15 10.08 20.53
N SER A 66 19.41 11.02 19.91
CA SER A 66 19.99 12.06 19.05
C SER A 66 20.67 13.18 19.85
N LYS A 67 20.31 13.34 21.12
CA LYS A 67 20.94 14.26 22.07
C LYS A 67 22.29 13.68 22.50
N ILE A 68 23.32 13.90 21.69
CA ILE A 68 24.69 13.45 21.95
C ILE A 68 25.23 14.15 23.21
N ASP A 69 25.65 13.37 24.21
CA ASP A 69 26.71 13.80 25.13
C ASP A 69 28.05 13.25 24.63
N GLU A 70 29.16 13.95 24.90
CA GLU A 70 30.49 13.66 24.32
C GLU A 70 31.00 12.25 24.66
N GLU A 71 30.44 11.59 25.68
CA GLU A 71 30.87 10.28 26.18
C GLU A 71 29.91 9.11 25.82
N GLY A 72 28.76 9.38 25.19
CA GLY A 72 27.77 8.36 24.85
C GLY A 72 26.99 7.81 26.05
N VAL A 73 27.00 8.49 27.19
CA VAL A 73 26.31 8.10 28.43
C VAL A 73 24.80 8.01 28.20
N ARG A 74 24.21 9.00 27.51
CA ARG A 74 22.78 8.98 27.17
C ARG A 74 22.38 7.80 26.28
N ARG A 75 23.30 7.34 25.43
CA ARG A 75 23.09 6.16 24.58
C ARG A 75 22.99 4.89 25.40
N GLU A 76 23.88 4.71 26.38
CA GLU A 76 23.86 3.54 27.26
C GLU A 76 22.60 3.52 28.14
N LYS A 77 22.19 4.68 28.67
CA LYS A 77 20.92 4.80 29.40
C LYS A 77 19.69 4.43 28.56
N CYS A 78 19.63 4.85 27.30
CA CYS A 78 18.54 4.42 26.40
C CYS A 78 18.56 2.91 26.16
N LYS A 79 19.74 2.27 26.09
CA LYS A 79 19.83 0.80 25.96
C LYS A 79 19.32 0.11 27.21
N GLU A 80 19.76 0.55 28.38
CA GLU A 80 19.36 -0.01 29.67
C GLU A 80 17.84 0.10 29.85
N ALA A 81 17.26 1.26 29.56
CA ALA A 81 15.83 1.48 29.61
C ALA A 81 15.03 0.55 28.67
N LEU A 82 15.49 0.40 27.43
CA LEU A 82 14.88 -0.54 26.47
C LEU A 82 15.00 -1.99 26.94
N PHE A 83 16.12 -2.35 27.55
CA PHE A 83 16.40 -3.69 28.05
C PHE A 83 15.44 -4.05 29.19
N ASP A 84 15.37 -3.19 30.20
CA ASP A 84 14.46 -3.37 31.33
C ASP A 84 13.01 -3.43 30.88
N LEU A 85 12.64 -2.62 29.88
CA LEU A 85 11.29 -2.58 29.35
C LEU A 85 10.92 -3.90 28.69
N LEU A 86 11.82 -4.44 27.86
CA LEU A 86 11.64 -5.75 27.24
C LEU A 86 11.63 -6.89 28.27
N GLN A 87 12.58 -6.91 29.19
CA GLN A 87 12.69 -7.96 30.19
C GLN A 87 11.47 -8.00 31.11
N SER A 88 11.05 -6.84 31.63
CA SER A 88 9.86 -6.72 32.47
C SER A 88 8.61 -7.19 31.72
N SER A 89 8.48 -6.79 30.44
CA SER A 89 7.34 -7.17 29.60
C SER A 89 7.28 -8.67 29.33
N ILE A 90 8.41 -9.30 29.06
CA ILE A 90 8.49 -10.76 28.83
C ILE A 90 8.14 -11.52 30.10
N LEU A 91 8.79 -11.20 31.23
CA LEU A 91 8.53 -11.88 32.51
C LEU A 91 7.07 -11.70 32.96
N CYS A 92 6.54 -10.49 32.83
CA CYS A 92 5.14 -10.21 33.16
C CYS A 92 4.20 -10.97 32.22
N GLY A 93 4.56 -11.14 30.95
CA GLY A 93 3.78 -11.96 30.02
C GLY A 93 3.77 -13.44 30.40
N GLU A 94 4.92 -14.00 30.77
CA GLU A 94 5.02 -15.38 31.26
C GLU A 94 4.15 -15.59 32.51
N GLU A 95 4.18 -14.66 33.47
CA GLU A 95 3.31 -14.70 34.67
C GLU A 95 1.81 -14.62 34.36
N LEU A 96 1.45 -13.97 33.25
CA LEU A 96 0.07 -13.85 32.79
C LEU A 96 -0.41 -15.07 31.98
N GLY A 97 0.48 -16.05 31.76
CA GLY A 97 0.20 -17.26 30.99
C GLY A 97 0.28 -17.05 29.49
N MET A 98 0.98 -15.99 29.03
CA MET A 98 1.23 -15.78 27.60
C MET A 98 2.28 -16.78 27.13
N GLU A 99 1.93 -17.60 26.14
CA GLU A 99 2.86 -18.54 25.53
C GLU A 99 3.57 -17.90 24.33
N PHE A 100 4.78 -18.40 24.02
CA PHE A 100 5.47 -18.04 22.77
C PHE A 100 4.64 -18.34 21.50
N ASN A 101 3.68 -19.26 21.60
CA ASN A 101 2.76 -19.55 20.50
C ASN A 101 1.69 -18.47 20.28
N ASP A 102 1.40 -17.67 21.31
CA ASP A 102 0.41 -16.59 21.27
C ASP A 102 0.99 -15.31 20.63
N LEU A 103 2.32 -15.26 20.48
CA LEU A 103 3.05 -14.14 19.91
C LEU A 103 3.12 -14.24 18.38
N ASP A 104 3.10 -13.10 17.69
CA ASP A 104 3.38 -13.02 16.25
C ASP A 104 4.80 -13.50 15.91
N LYS A 105 4.93 -14.81 15.65
CA LYS A 105 6.21 -15.46 15.30
C LYS A 105 6.92 -14.79 14.13
N PRO A 106 6.23 -14.41 13.02
CA PRO A 106 6.84 -13.58 11.98
C PRO A 106 7.47 -12.29 12.51
N ALA A 107 6.80 -11.51 13.36
CA ALA A 107 7.36 -10.31 13.98
C ALA A 107 8.60 -10.60 14.84
N PHE A 108 8.63 -11.72 15.56
CA PHE A 108 9.77 -12.13 16.40
C PHE A 108 11.02 -12.50 15.58
N ILE A 109 10.88 -13.22 14.47
CA ILE A 109 12.03 -13.69 13.66
C ILE A 109 12.90 -12.52 13.15
N TYR A 110 12.30 -11.37 12.92
CA TYR A 110 13.03 -10.17 12.49
C TYR A 110 13.67 -9.39 13.63
N ASN A 111 13.03 -9.43 14.79
CA ASN A 111 13.48 -8.71 15.97
C ASN A 111 14.75 -9.34 16.55
N VAL A 112 14.86 -10.68 16.56
CA VAL A 112 15.91 -11.37 17.33
C VAL A 112 17.19 -11.70 16.56
N ASN A 113 17.21 -11.57 15.23
CA ASN A 113 18.43 -11.74 14.43
C ASN A 113 19.40 -10.53 14.50
N HIS A 114 19.18 -9.58 15.41
CA HIS A 114 20.08 -8.45 15.60
C HIS A 114 21.30 -8.89 16.44
N PRO A 115 22.56 -8.67 16.00
CA PRO A 115 23.77 -9.04 16.75
C PRO A 115 23.81 -8.47 18.18
N LEU A 116 23.14 -7.34 18.42
CA LEU A 116 23.01 -6.75 19.76
C LEU A 116 22.20 -7.64 20.71
N LEU A 117 21.16 -8.36 20.25
CA LEU A 117 20.40 -9.27 21.14
C LEU A 117 21.21 -10.52 21.53
N GLU A 118 22.16 -10.93 20.69
CA GLU A 118 23.16 -11.96 21.03
C GLU A 118 24.19 -11.45 22.07
N GLN A 119 24.46 -10.13 22.12
CA GLN A 119 25.43 -9.53 23.05
C GLN A 119 24.90 -9.31 24.47
N TYR A 120 23.57 -9.22 24.66
CA TYR A 120 22.99 -8.76 25.92
C TYR A 120 22.36 -9.88 26.80
N ASP A 121 22.66 -11.16 26.57
CA ASP A 121 22.14 -12.33 27.33
C ASP A 121 20.60 -12.48 27.43
N LEU A 122 19.82 -11.49 27.00
CA LEU A 122 18.35 -11.50 26.93
C LEU A 122 17.81 -12.66 26.09
N ALA A 123 18.62 -13.12 25.12
CA ALA A 123 18.27 -14.24 24.29
C ALA A 123 18.47 -15.58 25.01
N LYS A 124 19.49 -15.76 25.87
CA LYS A 124 20.01 -17.08 26.31
C LYS A 124 19.00 -18.03 27.00
N GLY A 125 17.77 -17.59 27.29
CA GLY A 125 16.64 -18.44 27.69
C GLY A 125 15.75 -18.91 26.52
N VAL A 126 14.48 -19.19 26.81
CA VAL A 126 13.43 -19.76 25.91
C VAL A 126 13.41 -19.16 24.50
N VAL A 127 13.78 -17.89 24.36
CA VAL A 127 13.86 -17.14 23.11
C VAL A 127 15.04 -17.61 22.23
N HIS A 128 16.28 -17.74 22.73
CA HIS A 128 17.44 -18.19 21.94
C HIS A 128 17.37 -19.64 21.52
N ASP A 129 16.98 -20.57 22.40
CA ASP A 129 16.93 -22.00 22.04
C ASP A 129 15.90 -22.28 20.94
N LYS A 130 14.75 -21.60 20.99
CA LYS A 130 13.72 -21.70 19.93
C LYS A 130 14.12 -20.94 18.66
N LEU A 131 14.95 -19.90 18.75
CA LEU A 131 15.39 -19.09 17.61
C LEU A 131 16.66 -19.61 16.90
N VAL A 132 17.59 -20.23 17.62
CA VAL A 132 18.79 -20.89 17.07
C VAL A 132 18.40 -22.12 16.23
N TRP A 133 17.28 -22.78 16.57
CA TRP A 133 16.71 -23.88 15.79
C TRP A 133 16.35 -23.47 14.33
N PHE A 134 16.10 -22.17 14.08
CA PHE A 134 15.83 -21.67 12.72
C PHE A 134 17.06 -21.58 11.81
N LYS A 135 18.30 -21.67 12.37
CA LYS A 135 19.50 -21.29 11.62
C LYS A 135 20.08 -22.32 10.65
N LYS A 136 19.72 -23.62 10.68
CA LYS A 136 20.18 -24.62 9.68
C LYS A 136 19.71 -26.04 10.03
N GLU A 137 18.55 -26.47 9.52
CA GLU A 137 18.37 -27.89 9.20
C GLU A 137 17.54 -28.06 7.91
N LYS A 138 18.06 -28.88 6.99
CA LYS A 138 17.29 -29.38 5.85
C LYS A 138 16.24 -30.34 6.41
N ILE A 139 14.97 -29.98 6.28
CA ILE A 139 13.89 -30.93 6.55
C ILE A 139 14.04 -32.08 5.57
N ARG A 140 14.11 -33.31 6.08
CA ARG A 140 13.95 -34.51 5.26
C ARG A 140 12.58 -34.42 4.59
N ARG A 141 12.56 -34.29 3.26
CA ARG A 141 11.34 -34.26 2.47
C ARG A 141 10.57 -35.55 2.71
N GLU A 142 9.55 -35.52 3.54
CA GLU A 142 8.54 -36.57 3.50
C GLU A 142 7.79 -36.45 2.16
N GLU A 143 7.90 -37.49 1.36
CA GLU A 143 7.20 -37.65 0.09
C GLU A 143 5.71 -37.88 0.35
N ASN A 144 5.01 -36.83 0.75
CA ASN A 144 3.56 -36.85 0.76
C ASN A 144 3.09 -36.89 -0.70
N LYS A 145 2.51 -38.02 -1.14
CA LYS A 145 2.18 -38.32 -2.54
C LYS A 145 1.03 -37.51 -3.14
N ASN A 146 0.36 -36.64 -2.36
CA ASN A 146 -0.82 -35.86 -2.81
C ASN A 146 -0.57 -34.34 -2.82
N LYS A 147 0.36 -33.89 -3.66
CA LYS A 147 0.69 -32.46 -3.84
C LYS A 147 0.17 -31.95 -5.18
N THR A 148 -0.30 -30.70 -5.21
CA THR A 148 -0.66 -29.96 -6.44
C THR A 148 0.45 -28.97 -6.79
N ILE A 149 0.73 -28.80 -8.08
CA ILE A 149 1.62 -27.74 -8.55
C ILE A 149 0.80 -26.46 -8.69
N VAL A 150 1.26 -25.39 -8.05
CA VAL A 150 0.73 -24.04 -8.25
C VAL A 150 1.79 -23.20 -8.96
N SER A 151 1.32 -22.31 -9.84
CA SER A 151 2.19 -21.45 -10.63
C SER A 151 1.69 -20.01 -10.60
N LEU A 152 2.64 -19.07 -10.47
CA LEU A 152 2.38 -17.63 -10.51
C LEU A 152 3.33 -16.97 -11.50
N LYS A 153 2.81 -16.02 -12.28
CA LYS A 153 3.60 -15.25 -13.24
C LYS A 153 3.87 -13.86 -12.69
N CYS A 154 5.11 -13.41 -12.77
CA CYS A 154 5.51 -12.04 -12.49
C CYS A 154 6.48 -11.60 -13.60
N ARG A 155 6.07 -10.62 -14.39
CA ARG A 155 6.73 -10.17 -15.63
C ARG A 155 6.92 -11.35 -16.61
N ASP A 156 8.17 -11.65 -16.92
CA ASP A 156 8.64 -12.75 -17.77
C ASP A 156 8.91 -14.05 -16.97
N ARG A 157 8.84 -13.99 -15.64
CA ARG A 157 9.13 -15.11 -14.73
C ARG A 157 7.86 -15.92 -14.44
N LEU A 158 7.97 -17.24 -14.56
CA LEU A 158 6.99 -18.19 -14.05
C LEU A 158 7.58 -18.91 -12.83
N GLU A 159 7.02 -18.66 -11.66
CA GLU A 159 7.36 -19.39 -10.44
C GLU A 159 6.40 -20.54 -10.23
N SER A 160 6.90 -21.65 -9.69
CA SER A 160 6.07 -22.83 -9.41
C SER A 160 6.55 -23.57 -8.18
N ALA A 161 5.61 -24.14 -7.44
CA ALA A 161 5.91 -24.96 -6.27
C ALA A 161 4.82 -26.02 -6.04
N LYS A 162 5.18 -27.05 -5.27
CA LYS A 162 4.27 -28.14 -4.89
C LYS A 162 3.70 -27.85 -3.50
N ILE A 163 2.37 -27.79 -3.40
CA ILE A 163 1.64 -27.58 -2.14
C ILE A 163 0.77 -28.82 -1.86
N PRO A 164 0.73 -29.34 -0.61
CA PRO A 164 -0.19 -30.41 -0.23
C PRO A 164 -1.65 -29.98 -0.45
N LYS A 165 -2.47 -30.82 -1.09
CA LYS A 165 -3.87 -30.48 -1.39
C LYS A 165 -4.69 -30.15 -0.14
N GLN A 166 -4.38 -30.77 0.99
CA GLN A 166 -5.13 -30.65 2.23
C GLN A 166 -5.03 -29.26 2.87
N ILE A 167 -3.94 -28.54 2.63
CA ILE A 167 -3.74 -27.18 3.16
C ILE A 167 -3.97 -26.10 2.09
N LEU A 168 -4.23 -26.48 0.84
CA LEU A 168 -4.53 -25.52 -0.23
C LEU A 168 -6.02 -25.17 -0.20
N SER A 169 -6.35 -24.02 0.38
CA SER A 169 -7.71 -23.49 0.46
C SER A 169 -8.25 -23.08 -0.91
N GLY A 170 -7.38 -22.72 -1.85
CA GLY A 170 -7.77 -22.44 -3.23
C GLY A 170 -6.72 -21.73 -4.06
N VAL A 171 -7.02 -21.59 -5.34
CA VAL A 171 -6.28 -20.74 -6.28
C VAL A 171 -7.30 -19.78 -6.89
N ILE A 172 -7.10 -18.47 -6.70
CA ILE A 172 -7.96 -17.43 -7.25
C ILE A 172 -7.26 -16.66 -8.35
N GLU A 173 -8.06 -16.33 -9.36
CA GLU A 173 -7.67 -15.64 -10.58
C GLU A 173 -8.68 -14.51 -10.83
N PRO A 174 -8.30 -13.49 -11.61
CA PRO A 174 -9.24 -12.48 -12.07
C PRO A 174 -10.44 -13.13 -12.74
N PRO A 175 -11.66 -12.63 -12.50
CA PRO A 175 -12.80 -13.00 -13.32
C PRO A 175 -12.49 -12.65 -14.79
N ASN A 176 -12.80 -13.54 -15.72
CA ASN A 176 -12.70 -13.29 -17.16
C ASN A 176 -14.09 -13.27 -17.80
N PRO A 177 -14.89 -12.21 -17.54
CA PRO A 177 -16.23 -12.12 -18.10
C PRO A 177 -16.18 -11.79 -19.59
N ILE A 178 -16.96 -12.53 -20.39
CA ILE A 178 -17.08 -12.27 -21.83
C ILE A 178 -18.02 -11.07 -22.02
N HIS A 179 -17.47 -9.96 -22.50
CA HIS A 179 -18.23 -8.74 -22.80
C HIS A 179 -18.23 -8.40 -24.28
N LYS A 180 -19.30 -7.73 -24.74
CA LYS A 180 -19.30 -7.11 -26.08
C LYS A 180 -18.33 -5.94 -26.09
N LYS A 181 -17.59 -5.80 -27.19
CA LYS A 181 -16.65 -4.69 -27.39
C LYS A 181 -17.39 -3.35 -27.27
N PHE A 182 -16.94 -2.49 -26.36
CA PHE A 182 -17.53 -1.15 -26.18
C PHE A 182 -17.25 -0.29 -27.41
N SER A 183 -18.30 0.24 -28.03
CA SER A 183 -18.20 0.97 -29.32
C SER A 183 -18.13 2.47 -29.11
N ILE A 184 -17.57 3.20 -30.09
CA ILE A 184 -17.51 4.67 -30.05
C ILE A 184 -18.92 5.33 -29.99
N ASN A 185 -19.93 4.70 -30.60
CA ASN A 185 -21.32 5.15 -30.51
C ASN A 185 -21.85 5.08 -29.07
N SER A 186 -21.38 4.09 -28.29
CA SER A 186 -21.75 3.95 -26.88
C SER A 186 -21.15 5.09 -26.06
N ILE A 187 -19.88 5.46 -26.33
CA ILE A 187 -19.22 6.62 -25.70
C ILE A 187 -20.01 7.91 -25.97
N SER A 188 -20.35 8.17 -27.24
CA SER A 188 -21.10 9.38 -27.59
C SER A 188 -22.48 9.43 -26.93
N SER A 189 -23.16 8.29 -26.80
CA SER A 189 -24.47 8.23 -26.13
C SER A 189 -24.37 8.65 -24.66
N VAL A 190 -23.36 8.15 -23.92
CA VAL A 190 -23.19 8.48 -22.51
C VAL A 190 -22.80 9.95 -22.30
N LEU A 191 -22.01 10.53 -23.22
CA LEU A 191 -21.64 11.96 -23.15
C LEU A 191 -22.79 12.90 -23.51
N ASN A 192 -23.78 12.45 -24.30
CA ASN A 192 -24.95 13.23 -24.65
C ASN A 192 -26.00 13.28 -23.52
N GLU A 193 -26.04 12.24 -22.68
CA GLU A 193 -26.94 12.12 -21.52
C GLU A 193 -26.13 11.82 -20.24
N PRO A 194 -25.27 12.76 -19.79
CA PRO A 194 -24.44 12.55 -18.62
C PRO A 194 -25.27 12.49 -17.33
N LEU A 195 -24.70 11.85 -16.31
CA LEU A 195 -25.36 11.63 -15.04
C LEU A 195 -25.28 12.88 -14.15
N GLY A 196 -26.43 13.36 -13.68
CA GLY A 196 -26.49 14.45 -12.68
C GLY A 196 -26.11 15.82 -13.21
N THR A 197 -26.09 16.02 -14.52
CA THR A 197 -25.68 17.28 -15.16
C THR A 197 -26.24 17.39 -16.58
N ASP A 198 -26.21 18.59 -17.16
CA ASP A 198 -26.51 18.82 -18.57
C ASP A 198 -25.37 18.31 -19.47
N SER A 199 -25.55 18.36 -20.79
CA SER A 199 -24.48 18.01 -21.73
C SER A 199 -23.24 18.88 -21.51
N LEU A 200 -22.05 18.32 -21.73
CA LEU A 200 -20.78 19.01 -21.45
C LEU A 200 -20.70 20.38 -22.14
N ALA A 201 -21.18 20.49 -23.39
CA ALA A 201 -21.20 21.75 -24.13
C ALA A 201 -22.03 22.85 -23.45
N ARG A 202 -23.08 22.50 -22.70
CA ARG A 202 -23.89 23.44 -21.91
C ARG A 202 -23.18 23.80 -20.61
N GLU A 203 -22.67 22.81 -19.90
CA GLU A 203 -22.00 23.02 -18.61
C GLU A 203 -20.77 23.92 -18.72
N VAL A 204 -19.97 23.75 -19.78
CA VAL A 204 -18.77 24.59 -19.98
C VAL A 204 -19.10 25.98 -20.55
N SER A 205 -20.35 26.25 -20.93
CA SER A 205 -20.73 27.50 -21.59
C SER A 205 -20.43 28.71 -20.71
N GLY A 206 -19.70 29.68 -21.26
CA GLY A 206 -19.27 30.89 -20.54
C GLY A 206 -17.94 30.77 -19.80
N SER A 207 -17.39 29.55 -19.63
CA SER A 207 -16.06 29.35 -19.07
C SER A 207 -14.98 29.96 -19.97
N GLN A 208 -13.97 30.60 -19.39
CA GLN A 208 -12.87 31.21 -20.14
C GLN A 208 -11.66 30.28 -20.19
N ASN A 209 -11.45 29.51 -19.13
CA ASN A 209 -10.33 28.59 -18.97
C ASN A 209 -10.81 27.20 -18.51
N VAL A 210 -10.60 26.19 -19.34
CA VAL A 210 -10.96 24.79 -19.03
C VAL A 210 -9.71 23.94 -18.87
N ALA A 211 -9.61 23.19 -17.78
CA ALA A 211 -8.59 22.15 -17.60
C ALA A 211 -9.18 20.77 -17.94
N ILE A 212 -8.49 20.03 -18.81
CA ILE A 212 -8.74 18.61 -19.06
C ILE A 212 -7.61 17.83 -18.40
N ILE A 213 -7.95 17.09 -17.35
CA ILE A 213 -7.04 16.25 -16.57
C ILE A 213 -7.18 14.84 -17.11
N VAL A 214 -6.10 14.27 -17.62
CA VAL A 214 -6.09 12.93 -18.23
C VAL A 214 -5.21 12.02 -17.39
N ASP A 215 -5.78 10.94 -16.86
CA ASP A 215 -5.05 9.92 -16.11
C ASP A 215 -3.88 9.36 -16.94
N TYR A 216 -2.70 9.17 -16.34
CA TYR A 216 -1.51 8.69 -17.04
C TYR A 216 -1.69 7.27 -17.59
N ASP A 217 -2.41 6.42 -16.84
CA ASP A 217 -2.66 5.01 -17.22
C ASP A 217 -3.84 4.88 -18.21
N SER A 218 -4.23 6.00 -18.84
CA SER A 218 -5.30 6.07 -19.84
C SER A 218 -5.04 5.19 -21.07
N LEU A 219 -6.13 4.58 -21.55
CA LEU A 219 -6.13 3.65 -22.69
C LEU A 219 -6.05 4.37 -24.05
N PRO A 220 -5.70 3.68 -25.15
CA PRO A 220 -5.69 4.30 -26.49
C PRO A 220 -7.03 4.91 -26.94
N THR A 221 -8.14 4.37 -26.44
CA THR A 221 -9.51 4.87 -26.63
C THR A 221 -9.76 6.24 -25.98
N THR A 222 -8.87 6.70 -25.11
CA THR A 222 -8.89 8.06 -24.54
C THR A 222 -8.81 9.12 -25.63
N SER A 223 -8.09 8.85 -26.72
CA SER A 223 -8.05 9.76 -27.88
C SER A 223 -9.43 9.95 -28.53
N ASP A 224 -10.31 8.95 -28.49
CA ASP A 224 -11.66 9.06 -29.03
C ASP A 224 -12.59 9.83 -28.09
N ILE A 225 -12.46 9.61 -26.78
CA ILE A 225 -13.15 10.41 -25.75
C ILE A 225 -12.74 11.88 -25.87
N LEU A 226 -11.44 12.16 -25.96
CA LEU A 226 -10.90 13.50 -26.09
C LEU A 226 -11.42 14.22 -27.34
N LYS A 227 -11.55 13.54 -28.49
CA LYS A 227 -12.12 14.15 -29.69
C LYS A 227 -13.56 14.63 -29.47
N LEU A 228 -14.36 13.85 -28.73
CA LEU A 228 -15.74 14.22 -28.40
C LEU A 228 -15.78 15.41 -27.43
N VAL A 229 -14.97 15.36 -26.37
CA VAL A 229 -14.81 16.47 -25.41
C VAL A 229 -14.38 17.76 -26.11
N LEU A 230 -13.32 17.70 -26.92
CA LEU A 230 -12.80 18.86 -27.64
C LEU A 230 -13.81 19.42 -28.66
N SER A 231 -14.66 18.57 -29.25
CA SER A 231 -15.76 19.00 -30.11
C SER A 231 -16.77 19.85 -29.33
N ASP A 232 -17.13 19.43 -28.12
CA ASP A 232 -18.07 20.17 -27.27
C ASP A 232 -17.46 21.48 -26.74
N LEU A 233 -16.19 21.49 -26.34
CA LEU A 233 -15.48 22.72 -25.97
C LEU A 233 -15.40 23.70 -27.15
N LYS A 234 -15.20 23.20 -28.38
CA LYS A 234 -15.21 24.03 -29.59
C LYS A 234 -16.59 24.63 -29.86
N LYS A 235 -17.67 23.88 -29.68
CA LYS A 235 -19.05 24.41 -29.81
C LYS A 235 -19.35 25.49 -28.77
N ALA A 236 -18.85 25.30 -27.54
CA ALA A 236 -18.96 26.27 -26.46
C ALA A 236 -18.00 27.47 -26.61
N GLN A 237 -17.15 27.49 -27.65
CA GLN A 237 -16.20 28.56 -27.96
C GLN A 237 -15.20 28.85 -26.82
N ILE A 238 -14.74 27.80 -26.15
CA ILE A 238 -13.78 27.93 -25.03
C ILE A 238 -12.45 28.54 -25.52
N PRO A 239 -12.03 29.70 -24.96
CA PRO A 239 -10.80 30.37 -25.40
C PRO A 239 -9.52 29.63 -25.01
N GLN A 240 -9.45 29.12 -23.78
CA GLN A 240 -8.25 28.48 -23.24
C GLN A 240 -8.54 27.06 -22.76
N ILE A 241 -7.78 26.10 -23.29
CA ILE A 241 -7.86 24.68 -22.93
C ILE A 241 -6.49 24.22 -22.44
N ASN A 242 -6.40 23.85 -21.16
CA ASN A 242 -5.19 23.29 -20.55
C ASN A 242 -5.32 21.77 -20.45
N MET A 243 -4.55 21.02 -21.23
CA MET A 243 -4.46 19.56 -21.09
C MET A 243 -3.30 19.18 -20.16
N VAL A 244 -3.64 18.52 -19.06
CA VAL A 244 -2.68 18.10 -18.02
C VAL A 244 -2.76 16.59 -17.82
N VAL A 245 -1.64 15.89 -17.97
CA VAL A 245 -1.53 14.46 -17.69
C VAL A 245 -1.29 14.27 -16.20
N ALA A 246 -2.23 13.58 -15.54
CA ALA A 246 -2.19 13.25 -14.12
C ALA A 246 -1.16 12.13 -13.86
N CYS A 247 0.08 12.52 -13.59
CA CYS A 247 1.21 11.59 -13.43
C CYS A 247 1.42 11.14 -11.97
N GLY A 248 0.91 11.88 -10.98
CA GLY A 248 1.29 11.72 -9.59
C GLY A 248 2.81 11.64 -9.41
N LEU A 249 3.31 10.56 -8.80
CA LEU A 249 4.76 10.34 -8.61
C LEU A 249 5.46 9.65 -9.79
N ASN A 250 4.73 9.36 -10.88
CA ASN A 250 5.32 8.74 -12.05
C ASN A 250 6.11 9.78 -12.85
N LYS A 251 7.25 9.35 -13.40
CA LYS A 251 7.94 10.11 -14.44
C LYS A 251 7.50 9.54 -15.79
N PRO A 252 6.61 10.22 -16.52
CA PRO A 252 6.08 9.70 -17.76
C PRO A 252 7.18 9.59 -18.82
N ASP A 253 7.12 8.56 -19.67
CA ASP A 253 7.90 8.51 -20.91
C ASP A 253 7.20 9.41 -21.95
N PRO A 254 7.83 10.48 -22.47
CA PRO A 254 7.22 11.30 -23.51
C PRO A 254 6.76 10.49 -24.73
N LYS A 255 7.36 9.32 -25.00
CA LYS A 255 6.93 8.44 -26.10
C LYS A 255 5.57 7.79 -25.87
N SER A 256 5.09 7.69 -24.63
CA SER A 256 3.76 7.13 -24.34
C SER A 256 2.62 8.08 -24.73
N ILE A 257 2.92 9.37 -24.96
CA ILE A 257 1.92 10.40 -25.27
C ILE A 257 1.14 10.12 -26.55
N ASN A 258 1.82 9.62 -27.60
CA ASN A 258 1.19 9.30 -28.88
C ASN A 258 0.12 8.20 -28.72
N LYS A 259 0.29 7.29 -27.77
CA LYS A 259 -0.69 6.22 -27.52
C LYS A 259 -1.95 6.75 -26.86
N ILE A 260 -1.84 7.76 -26.00
CA ILE A 260 -2.97 8.31 -25.23
C ILE A 260 -3.74 9.35 -26.05
N PHE A 261 -3.03 10.28 -26.69
CA PHE A 261 -3.63 11.45 -27.34
C PHE A 261 -3.76 11.29 -28.86
N GLY A 262 -2.90 10.49 -29.50
CA GLY A 262 -2.82 10.40 -30.95
C GLY A 262 -2.25 11.66 -31.62
N SER A 263 -1.77 11.51 -32.85
CA SER A 263 -1.05 12.58 -33.56
C SER A 263 -1.88 13.86 -33.75
N LYS A 264 -3.16 13.72 -34.13
CA LYS A 264 -4.04 14.87 -34.43
C LYS A 264 -4.24 15.80 -33.22
N ILE A 265 -4.33 15.26 -32.00
CA ILE A 265 -4.48 16.11 -30.81
C ILE A 265 -3.15 16.82 -30.52
N LEU A 266 -2.04 16.10 -30.62
CA LEU A 266 -0.69 16.63 -30.35
C LEU A 266 -0.25 17.71 -31.34
N GLU A 267 -0.75 17.68 -32.57
CA GLU A 267 -0.51 18.74 -33.57
C GLU A 267 -1.22 20.05 -33.24
N ASN A 268 -2.35 19.99 -32.53
CA ASN A 268 -3.23 21.14 -32.32
C ASN A 268 -3.22 21.67 -30.88
N TYR A 269 -2.74 20.88 -29.92
CA TYR A 269 -2.80 21.21 -28.51
C TYR A 269 -1.49 20.90 -27.77
N SER A 270 -1.09 21.82 -26.89
CA SER A 270 0.00 21.59 -25.97
C SER A 270 -0.46 20.74 -24.78
N ILE A 271 0.35 19.76 -24.41
CA ILE A 271 0.07 18.85 -23.30
C ILE A 271 1.13 19.03 -22.22
N THR A 272 0.68 19.25 -20.99
CA THR A 272 1.55 19.38 -19.83
C THR A 272 1.57 18.07 -19.06
N PHE A 273 2.76 17.54 -18.78
CA PHE A 273 2.89 16.46 -17.81
C PHE A 273 3.04 17.06 -16.42
N HIS A 274 2.19 16.62 -15.49
CA HIS A 274 2.33 17.01 -14.11
C HIS A 274 3.64 16.47 -13.51
N ASP A 275 4.35 17.30 -12.74
CA ASP A 275 5.46 16.88 -11.89
C ASP A 275 5.16 17.27 -10.44
N ALA A 276 4.99 16.26 -9.58
CA ALA A 276 4.67 16.44 -8.17
C ALA A 276 5.82 17.05 -7.34
N LEU A 277 7.03 17.17 -7.93
CA LEU A 277 8.21 17.75 -7.30
C LEU A 277 8.55 19.16 -7.81
N ASP A 278 7.83 19.65 -8.81
CA ASP A 278 8.04 20.96 -9.41
C ASP A 278 7.26 22.04 -8.66
N GLU A 279 7.79 22.45 -7.51
CA GLU A 279 7.12 23.38 -6.58
C GLU A 279 6.75 24.73 -7.22
N ASP A 280 7.45 25.17 -8.27
CA ASP A 280 7.18 26.44 -8.97
C ASP A 280 5.89 26.37 -9.80
N ASN A 281 5.44 25.17 -10.19
CA ASN A 281 4.23 24.92 -10.96
C ASN A 281 3.09 24.31 -10.12
N LEU A 282 3.18 24.45 -8.80
CA LEU A 282 2.16 23.99 -7.85
C LEU A 282 1.63 25.16 -7.01
N THR A 283 0.30 25.27 -6.93
CA THR A 283 -0.41 26.24 -6.09
C THR A 283 -0.87 25.59 -4.80
N GLU A 284 -0.53 26.17 -3.65
CA GLU A 284 -1.03 25.71 -2.35
C GLU A 284 -2.49 26.11 -2.15
N VAL A 285 -3.35 25.13 -1.90
CA VAL A 285 -4.82 25.30 -1.84
C VAL A 285 -5.40 24.98 -0.46
N GLY A 286 -4.59 24.47 0.47
CA GLY A 286 -5.01 24.15 1.82
C GLY A 286 -4.33 22.91 2.38
N ARG A 287 -5.07 22.13 3.17
CA ARG A 287 -4.58 20.90 3.80
C ARG A 287 -5.58 19.76 3.64
N THR A 288 -5.08 18.55 3.43
CA THR A 288 -5.95 17.36 3.38
C THR A 288 -6.36 16.92 4.79
N LEU A 289 -7.28 15.96 4.89
CA LEU A 289 -7.67 15.33 6.17
C LEU A 289 -6.49 14.73 6.93
N SER A 290 -5.44 14.31 6.23
CA SER A 290 -4.18 13.84 6.83
C SER A 290 -3.35 14.93 7.51
N GLY A 291 -3.68 16.22 7.29
CA GLY A 291 -2.92 17.38 7.75
C GLY A 291 -1.81 17.83 6.78
N ALA A 292 -1.53 17.06 5.73
CA ALA A 292 -0.55 17.40 4.70
C ALA A 292 -0.95 18.67 3.95
N ARG A 293 0.05 19.48 3.58
CA ARG A 293 -0.18 20.60 2.66
C ARG A 293 -0.61 20.06 1.30
N LEU A 294 -1.72 20.58 0.80
CA LEU A 294 -2.22 20.26 -0.52
C LEU A 294 -1.76 21.36 -1.48
N LYS A 295 -0.89 20.98 -2.41
CA LYS A 295 -0.58 21.78 -3.59
C LYS A 295 -1.06 21.07 -4.83
N ILE A 296 -1.64 21.81 -5.77
CA ILE A 296 -2.20 21.28 -7.02
C ILE A 296 -1.51 21.98 -8.20
N ASN A 297 -1.37 21.29 -9.33
CA ASN A 297 -0.88 21.89 -10.57
C ASN A 297 -1.58 23.23 -10.87
N THR A 298 -0.79 24.30 -11.04
CA THR A 298 -1.31 25.66 -11.20
C THR A 298 -2.30 25.78 -12.37
N LYS A 299 -2.04 25.13 -13.51
CA LYS A 299 -2.96 25.16 -14.67
C LYS A 299 -4.32 24.49 -14.39
N VAL A 300 -4.34 23.49 -13.52
CA VAL A 300 -5.57 22.85 -13.07
C VAL A 300 -6.30 23.75 -12.08
N MET A 301 -5.55 24.37 -11.16
CA MET A 301 -6.16 25.22 -10.15
C MET A 301 -6.76 26.50 -10.74
N ASP A 302 -6.07 27.14 -11.69
CA ASP A 302 -6.47 28.39 -12.36
C ASP A 302 -7.64 28.22 -13.35
N ALA A 303 -8.08 26.99 -13.61
CA ALA A 303 -9.21 26.74 -14.51
C ALA A 303 -10.55 27.05 -13.84
N ASP A 304 -11.45 27.65 -14.62
CA ASP A 304 -12.84 27.92 -14.23
C ASP A 304 -13.67 26.64 -14.22
N TYR A 305 -13.29 25.66 -15.06
CA TYR A 305 -13.97 24.38 -15.20
C TYR A 305 -12.95 23.24 -15.39
N ARG A 306 -13.14 22.14 -14.66
CA ARG A 306 -12.20 21.01 -14.61
C ARG A 306 -12.89 19.71 -15.03
N ILE A 307 -12.39 19.12 -16.11
CA ILE A 307 -12.84 17.84 -16.66
C ILE A 307 -11.81 16.77 -16.32
N ALA A 308 -12.21 15.72 -15.60
CA ALA A 308 -11.32 14.61 -15.27
C ALA A 308 -11.66 13.36 -16.11
N ILE A 309 -10.70 12.92 -16.91
CA ILE A 309 -10.78 11.73 -17.76
C ILE A 309 -9.87 10.66 -17.18
N GLY A 310 -10.43 9.47 -16.93
CA GLY A 310 -9.67 8.36 -16.34
C GLY A 310 -10.38 7.02 -16.46
N SER A 311 -9.97 6.08 -15.61
CA SER A 311 -10.57 4.75 -15.53
C SER A 311 -10.90 4.36 -14.09
N ILE A 312 -11.90 3.51 -13.91
CA ILE A 312 -12.31 2.93 -12.62
C ILE A 312 -12.02 1.43 -12.66
N HIS A 313 -11.07 1.03 -11.85
CA HIS A 313 -10.72 -0.34 -11.54
C HIS A 313 -10.32 -0.44 -10.05
N PRO A 314 -10.19 -1.65 -9.48
CA PRO A 314 -9.79 -1.81 -8.10
C PRO A 314 -8.41 -1.20 -7.85
N HIS A 315 -8.24 -0.59 -6.67
CA HIS A 315 -6.95 -0.11 -6.19
C HIS A 315 -6.70 -0.66 -4.77
N PRO A 316 -5.52 -1.28 -4.49
CA PRO A 316 -5.27 -1.99 -3.24
C PRO A 316 -5.56 -1.21 -1.95
N TYR A 317 -5.28 0.10 -1.96
CA TYR A 317 -5.41 0.95 -0.77
C TYR A 317 -6.64 1.86 -0.77
N SER A 318 -6.88 2.67 -1.82
CA SER A 318 -8.03 3.58 -1.91
C SER A 318 -9.37 2.92 -2.23
N GLY A 319 -9.39 1.61 -2.52
CA GLY A 319 -10.61 0.89 -2.91
C GLY A 319 -10.75 0.80 -4.43
N PHE A 320 -10.87 1.96 -5.10
CA PHE A 320 -11.01 2.08 -6.55
C PHE A 320 -10.24 3.30 -7.08
N THR A 321 -9.79 3.23 -8.34
CA THR A 321 -9.28 4.37 -9.12
C THR A 321 -10.41 5.30 -9.59
N GLY A 322 -10.09 6.27 -10.46
CA GLY A 322 -11.05 7.24 -11.01
C GLY A 322 -11.44 8.36 -10.04
N GLY A 323 -12.34 9.23 -10.49
CA GLY A 323 -12.82 10.38 -9.73
C GLY A 323 -11.66 11.25 -9.20
N TYR A 324 -11.69 11.54 -7.89
CA TYR A 324 -10.69 12.38 -7.21
C TYR A 324 -9.26 11.83 -7.20
N GLN A 325 -9.03 10.57 -7.62
CA GLN A 325 -7.66 10.11 -7.86
C GLN A 325 -6.93 10.89 -8.95
N THR A 326 -7.69 11.47 -9.89
CA THR A 326 -7.12 12.36 -10.93
C THR A 326 -6.58 13.67 -10.36
N ILE A 327 -7.03 14.08 -9.17
CA ILE A 327 -6.49 15.24 -8.43
C ILE A 327 -5.41 14.79 -7.46
N LEU A 328 -5.73 13.92 -6.50
CA LEU A 328 -4.80 13.33 -5.55
C LEU A 328 -4.81 11.81 -5.74
N PRO A 329 -3.76 11.17 -6.27
CA PRO A 329 -2.43 11.72 -6.49
C PRO A 329 -2.22 12.43 -7.83
N GLY A 330 -3.16 12.38 -8.77
CA GLY A 330 -2.90 12.66 -10.19
C GLY A 330 -2.16 13.96 -10.51
N VAL A 331 -2.59 15.08 -9.94
CA VAL A 331 -2.00 16.42 -10.16
C VAL A 331 -1.63 17.14 -8.86
N ALA A 332 -1.40 16.39 -7.79
CA ALA A 332 -1.04 16.91 -6.47
C ALA A 332 0.47 16.89 -6.21
N GLY A 333 0.93 17.80 -5.35
CA GLY A 333 2.31 17.81 -4.87
C GLY A 333 2.67 16.58 -4.04
N ALA A 334 3.96 16.24 -4.01
CA ALA A 334 4.45 14.98 -3.44
C ALA A 334 4.13 14.78 -1.94
N GLU A 335 4.05 15.86 -1.15
CA GLU A 335 3.69 15.79 0.27
C GLU A 335 2.32 15.14 0.49
N ALA A 336 1.28 15.68 -0.16
CA ALA A 336 -0.07 15.14 -0.06
C ALA A 336 -0.14 13.70 -0.60
N ILE A 337 0.55 13.40 -1.70
CA ILE A 337 0.57 12.04 -2.27
C ILE A 337 1.18 11.04 -1.28
N VAL A 338 2.35 11.35 -0.72
CA VAL A 338 3.03 10.47 0.23
C VAL A 338 2.16 10.25 1.47
N CYS A 339 1.63 11.32 2.06
CA CYS A 339 0.78 11.22 3.24
C CYS A 339 -0.48 10.38 2.97
N ASN A 340 -1.15 10.58 1.83
CA ASN A 340 -2.31 9.79 1.44
C ASN A 340 -1.97 8.29 1.28
N GLN A 341 -0.85 7.98 0.63
CA GLN A 341 -0.42 6.60 0.41
C GLN A 341 0.04 5.91 1.71
N LEU A 342 0.69 6.63 2.63
CA LEU A 342 1.05 6.12 3.95
C LEU A 342 -0.18 5.70 4.76
N ARG A 343 -1.29 6.44 4.66
CA ARG A 343 -2.57 6.03 5.28
C ARG A 343 -3.04 4.67 4.75
N GLY A 344 -2.74 4.35 3.50
CA GLY A 344 -3.04 3.06 2.89
C GLY A 344 -2.32 1.91 3.60
N THR A 345 -1.05 2.10 3.87
CA THR A 345 -0.21 1.11 4.56
C THR A 345 -0.51 1.03 6.06
N LEU A 346 -0.66 2.19 6.72
CA LEU A 346 -0.74 2.32 8.18
C LEU A 346 -2.12 2.10 8.77
N LEU A 347 -3.17 2.45 8.03
CA LEU A 347 -4.55 2.42 8.54
C LEU A 347 -5.35 1.28 7.89
N ASN A 348 -6.63 1.18 8.28
CA ASN A 348 -7.55 0.18 7.74
C ASN A 348 -8.05 0.51 6.32
N SER A 349 -7.13 0.53 5.35
CA SER A 349 -7.46 0.69 3.94
C SER A 349 -7.68 -0.66 3.26
N ARG A 350 -8.57 -0.71 2.27
CA ARG A 350 -8.96 -1.97 1.64
C ARG A 350 -9.43 -1.77 0.20
N ILE A 351 -8.98 -2.67 -0.67
CA ILE A 351 -9.47 -2.82 -2.04
C ILE A 351 -11.00 -3.01 -2.08
N GLY A 352 -11.68 -2.41 -3.06
CA GLY A 352 -13.13 -2.54 -3.23
C GLY A 352 -14.00 -1.81 -2.18
N PHE A 353 -13.40 -1.08 -1.24
CA PHE A 353 -14.11 -0.44 -0.12
C PHE A 353 -13.85 1.07 -0.04
N THR A 354 -14.90 1.88 0.06
CA THR A 354 -14.83 3.35 0.08
C THR A 354 -15.39 3.97 1.37
N GLU A 355 -16.53 3.51 1.89
CA GLU A 355 -17.31 4.14 2.98
C GLU A 355 -16.47 4.56 4.21
N LYS A 356 -15.60 3.68 4.72
CA LYS A 356 -14.72 3.97 5.86
C LYS A 356 -13.24 3.87 5.52
N ASN A 357 -12.92 3.88 4.23
CA ASN A 357 -11.54 3.74 3.79
C ASN A 357 -10.77 5.05 4.06
N PRO A 358 -9.71 5.03 4.89
CA PRO A 358 -9.00 6.24 5.33
C PRO A 358 -8.26 6.94 4.20
N VAL A 359 -7.89 6.23 3.14
CA VAL A 359 -7.28 6.79 1.93
C VAL A 359 -8.35 7.51 1.12
N TYR A 360 -9.47 6.84 0.87
CA TYR A 360 -10.59 7.42 0.13
C TYR A 360 -11.18 8.66 0.82
N LYS A 361 -11.33 8.63 2.15
CA LYS A 361 -11.78 9.81 2.92
C LYS A 361 -10.84 11.01 2.77
N ASP A 362 -9.54 10.75 2.72
CA ASP A 362 -8.55 11.80 2.50
C ASP A 362 -8.61 12.33 1.05
N LEU A 363 -8.92 11.48 0.06
CA LEU A 363 -9.26 11.92 -1.30
C LEU A 363 -10.51 12.80 -1.33
N GLN A 364 -11.58 12.41 -0.64
CA GLN A 364 -12.81 13.19 -0.58
C GLN A 364 -12.61 14.56 0.08
N SER A 365 -11.66 14.68 1.02
CA SER A 365 -11.33 15.96 1.65
C SER A 365 -10.75 16.99 0.68
N VAL A 366 -10.30 16.56 -0.51
CA VAL A 366 -9.79 17.45 -1.57
C VAL A 366 -10.91 18.17 -2.31
N ALA A 367 -12.10 17.58 -2.39
CA ALA A 367 -13.23 18.13 -3.14
C ALA A 367 -13.55 19.62 -2.87
N PRO A 368 -13.62 20.10 -1.60
CA PRO A 368 -13.84 21.51 -1.32
C PRO A 368 -12.63 22.43 -1.61
N LEU A 369 -11.43 21.87 -1.81
CA LEU A 369 -10.20 22.64 -2.07
C LEU A 369 -9.89 22.74 -3.57
N CYS A 370 -10.22 21.71 -4.33
CA CYS A 370 -10.11 21.64 -5.78
C CYS A 370 -11.24 20.74 -6.31
N SER A 371 -12.31 21.34 -6.82
CA SER A 371 -13.45 20.59 -7.37
C SER A 371 -13.07 19.86 -8.65
N ILE A 372 -13.81 18.80 -8.96
CA ILE A 372 -13.93 18.31 -10.33
C ILE A 372 -15.35 18.65 -10.75
N ASP A 373 -15.53 19.25 -11.93
CA ASP A 373 -16.85 19.70 -12.36
C ASP A 373 -17.51 18.66 -13.27
N PHE A 374 -16.71 17.90 -14.02
CA PHE A 374 -17.20 16.80 -14.86
C PHE A 374 -16.21 15.64 -14.90
N ILE A 375 -16.68 14.41 -14.72
CA ILE A 375 -15.86 13.21 -14.92
C ILE A 375 -16.25 12.48 -16.19
N ILE A 376 -15.28 11.82 -16.81
CA ILE A 376 -15.47 10.77 -17.80
C ILE A 376 -14.59 9.60 -17.39
N ASN A 377 -15.20 8.54 -16.87
CA ASN A 377 -14.47 7.40 -16.37
C ASN A 377 -14.87 6.13 -17.12
N THR A 378 -13.88 5.52 -17.74
CA THR A 378 -14.02 4.20 -18.37
C THR A 378 -14.00 3.12 -17.30
N ILE A 379 -14.80 2.08 -17.47
CA ILE A 379 -14.74 0.87 -16.64
C ILE A 379 -14.03 -0.17 -17.49
N VAL A 380 -12.95 -0.72 -16.94
CA VAL A 380 -12.05 -1.63 -17.62
C VAL A 380 -12.09 -3.01 -16.99
N ASP A 381 -11.85 -4.06 -17.78
CA ASP A 381 -11.65 -5.42 -17.29
C ASP A 381 -10.16 -5.70 -16.94
N CYS A 382 -9.86 -6.92 -16.49
CA CYS A 382 -8.48 -7.33 -16.15
C CYS A 382 -7.52 -7.38 -17.35
N GLU A 383 -8.03 -7.37 -18.59
CA GLU A 383 -7.23 -7.29 -19.81
C GLU A 383 -7.03 -5.85 -20.30
N GLY A 384 -7.66 -4.87 -19.64
CA GLY A 384 -7.62 -3.46 -20.02
C GLY A 384 -8.59 -3.11 -21.15
N ASN A 385 -9.59 -3.96 -21.44
CA ASN A 385 -10.65 -3.62 -22.37
C ASN A 385 -11.70 -2.75 -21.67
N ILE A 386 -12.22 -1.74 -22.38
CA ILE A 386 -13.38 -0.98 -21.88
C ILE A 386 -14.61 -1.88 -21.98
N VAL A 387 -15.31 -2.03 -20.86
CA VAL A 387 -16.59 -2.74 -20.77
C VAL A 387 -17.76 -1.79 -20.60
N ASP A 388 -17.54 -0.62 -19.99
CA ASP A 388 -18.57 0.39 -19.77
C ASP A 388 -17.94 1.80 -19.59
N LEU A 389 -18.75 2.84 -19.54
CA LEU A 389 -18.33 4.22 -19.31
C LEU A 389 -19.38 4.99 -18.50
N VAL A 390 -18.93 5.79 -17.54
CA VAL A 390 -19.75 6.76 -16.83
C VAL A 390 -19.23 8.16 -17.09
N ALA A 391 -20.14 9.13 -17.23
CA ALA A 391 -19.80 10.53 -17.38
C ALA A 391 -20.82 11.43 -16.67
N GLY A 392 -20.38 12.61 -16.25
CA GLY A 392 -21.24 13.62 -15.64
C GLY A 392 -20.71 14.16 -14.32
N ASN A 393 -21.63 14.53 -13.43
CA ASN A 393 -21.32 15.02 -12.09
C ASN A 393 -20.51 13.97 -11.31
N PRO A 394 -19.39 14.32 -10.66
CA PRO A 394 -18.56 13.35 -9.95
C PRO A 394 -19.29 12.60 -8.83
N GLU A 395 -20.20 13.25 -8.10
CA GLU A 395 -20.92 12.64 -6.97
C GLU A 395 -21.95 11.62 -7.43
N GLU A 396 -22.51 11.77 -8.65
CA GLU A 396 -23.50 10.84 -9.21
C GLU A 396 -22.88 9.78 -10.11
N ALA A 397 -21.92 10.15 -10.96
CA ALA A 397 -21.34 9.27 -11.96
C ALA A 397 -20.33 8.29 -11.32
N TYR A 398 -19.51 8.75 -10.37
CA TYR A 398 -18.44 7.94 -9.80
C TYR A 398 -18.95 6.71 -9.02
N PRO A 399 -19.98 6.82 -8.15
CA PRO A 399 -20.53 5.65 -7.46
C PRO A 399 -21.07 4.57 -8.41
N LYS A 400 -21.72 4.96 -9.52
CA LYS A 400 -22.20 3.99 -10.52
C LYS A 400 -21.04 3.26 -11.20
N GLY A 401 -19.95 3.96 -11.49
CA GLY A 401 -18.72 3.36 -12.02
C GLY A 401 -18.07 2.39 -11.04
N ILE A 402 -18.02 2.74 -9.74
CA ILE A 402 -17.56 1.85 -8.67
C ILE A 402 -18.39 0.56 -8.63
N ASP A 403 -19.71 0.64 -8.72
CA ASP A 403 -20.59 -0.53 -8.64
C ASP A 403 -20.45 -1.45 -9.85
N LEU A 404 -20.20 -0.89 -11.04
CA LEU A 404 -19.84 -1.66 -12.23
C LEU A 404 -18.49 -2.35 -12.03
N SER A 405 -17.46 -1.60 -11.65
CA SER A 405 -16.12 -2.15 -11.40
C SER A 405 -16.14 -3.26 -10.34
N ARG A 406 -16.84 -3.06 -9.22
CA ARG A 406 -16.96 -4.09 -8.17
C ARG A 406 -17.49 -5.41 -8.71
N ARG A 407 -18.53 -5.37 -9.54
CA ARG A 407 -19.14 -6.58 -10.12
C ARG A 407 -18.20 -7.33 -11.06
N LEU A 408 -17.31 -6.62 -11.75
CA LEU A 408 -16.34 -7.23 -12.68
C LEU A 408 -15.21 -7.96 -11.95
N TYR A 409 -14.74 -7.39 -10.83
CA TYR A 409 -13.55 -7.87 -10.15
C TYR A 409 -13.84 -8.71 -8.89
N ALA A 410 -15.10 -8.78 -8.44
CA ALA A 410 -15.47 -9.53 -7.25
C ALA A 410 -15.16 -11.03 -7.39
N THR A 411 -14.33 -11.55 -6.49
CA THR A 411 -13.92 -12.95 -6.45
C THR A 411 -14.28 -13.54 -5.09
N LYS A 412 -15.10 -14.59 -5.08
CA LYS A 412 -15.55 -15.21 -3.83
C LYS A 412 -14.43 -16.05 -3.19
N VAL A 413 -14.21 -15.83 -1.89
CA VAL A 413 -13.27 -16.59 -1.06
C VAL A 413 -14.01 -17.21 0.13
N ASP A 414 -13.59 -18.40 0.57
CA ASP A 414 -14.32 -19.15 1.61
C ASP A 414 -14.17 -18.54 3.00
N GLY A 415 -13.00 -17.99 3.30
CA GLY A 415 -12.67 -17.45 4.61
C GLY A 415 -11.23 -16.97 4.66
N ARG A 416 -10.81 -16.57 5.85
CA ARG A 416 -9.41 -16.20 6.10
C ARG A 416 -8.50 -17.42 6.02
N VAL A 417 -7.24 -17.17 5.68
CA VAL A 417 -6.19 -18.18 5.62
C VAL A 417 -4.95 -17.75 6.40
N GLU A 418 -4.17 -18.71 6.85
CA GLU A 418 -2.91 -18.46 7.56
C GLU A 418 -1.79 -18.02 6.60
N MET A 419 -1.91 -18.32 5.30
CA MET A 419 -0.91 -17.93 4.32
C MET A 419 -1.54 -17.54 2.98
N VAL A 420 -1.09 -16.42 2.42
CA VAL A 420 -1.43 -16.01 1.05
C VAL A 420 -0.17 -15.98 0.20
N ILE A 421 -0.17 -16.69 -0.92
CA ILE A 421 0.88 -16.62 -1.96
C ILE A 421 0.32 -15.79 -3.10
N LEU A 422 0.96 -14.67 -3.46
CA LEU A 422 0.47 -13.79 -4.51
C LEU A 422 1.53 -13.37 -5.52
N ALA A 423 1.05 -13.03 -6.72
CA ALA A 423 1.75 -12.17 -7.67
C ALA A 423 0.91 -10.93 -7.97
N PRO A 424 1.53 -9.78 -8.32
CA PRO A 424 0.81 -8.53 -8.54
C PRO A 424 -0.22 -8.61 -9.68
N GLY A 425 0.12 -9.31 -10.77
CA GLY A 425 -0.60 -9.27 -12.04
C GLY A 425 -0.13 -8.15 -12.95
N LYS A 426 -0.45 -8.25 -14.25
CA LYS A 426 -0.10 -7.21 -15.23
C LYS A 426 -1.16 -6.10 -15.24
N PRO A 427 -0.77 -4.84 -15.50
CA PRO A 427 0.60 -4.33 -15.72
C PRO A 427 1.36 -4.01 -14.41
N TYR A 428 0.78 -4.30 -13.25
CA TYR A 428 1.27 -3.87 -11.93
C TYR A 428 2.55 -4.57 -11.45
N ASP A 429 3.00 -5.58 -12.19
CA ASP A 429 4.30 -6.22 -12.01
C ASP A 429 5.45 -5.46 -12.73
N GLN A 430 5.19 -4.34 -13.41
CA GLN A 430 6.19 -3.60 -14.18
C GLN A 430 7.30 -2.96 -13.34
N ASP A 431 7.03 -2.61 -12.08
CA ASP A 431 7.97 -2.02 -11.14
C ASP A 431 7.75 -2.54 -9.72
N PHE A 432 8.79 -2.43 -8.89
CA PHE A 432 8.78 -3.01 -7.56
C PHE A 432 7.81 -2.30 -6.60
N TYR A 433 7.59 -0.99 -6.77
CA TYR A 433 6.65 -0.25 -5.93
C TYR A 433 5.22 -0.75 -6.18
N SER A 434 4.77 -0.78 -7.43
CA SER A 434 3.46 -1.30 -7.82
C SER A 434 3.28 -2.76 -7.39
N SER A 435 4.34 -3.57 -7.46
CA SER A 435 4.32 -4.94 -6.98
C SER A 435 4.05 -5.03 -5.47
N LEU A 436 4.68 -4.18 -4.65
CA LEU A 436 4.47 -4.15 -3.20
C LEU A 436 3.07 -3.69 -2.80
N GLN A 437 2.44 -2.79 -3.58
CA GLN A 437 1.09 -2.35 -3.28
C GLN A 437 0.06 -3.50 -3.34
N SER A 438 0.34 -4.58 -4.07
CA SER A 438 -0.53 -5.76 -4.14
C SER A 438 -0.77 -6.44 -2.79
N ILE A 439 0.10 -6.20 -1.79
CA ILE A 439 -0.10 -6.69 -0.42
C ILE A 439 -1.37 -6.07 0.19
N GLY A 440 -1.72 -4.83 -0.19
CA GLY A 440 -2.95 -4.16 0.23
C GLY A 440 -4.22 -4.94 -0.15
N THR A 441 -4.21 -5.68 -1.26
CA THR A 441 -5.33 -6.54 -1.68
C THR A 441 -5.58 -7.64 -0.64
N ILE A 442 -4.52 -8.26 -0.13
CA ILE A 442 -4.62 -9.51 0.63
C ILE A 442 -4.62 -9.31 2.14
N LYS A 443 -4.36 -8.09 2.65
CA LYS A 443 -4.24 -7.80 4.09
C LYS A 443 -5.42 -8.34 4.89
N HIS A 444 -6.62 -8.25 4.33
CA HIS A 444 -7.85 -8.67 4.98
C HIS A 444 -8.21 -10.15 4.74
N LEU A 445 -7.41 -10.91 3.99
CA LEU A 445 -7.57 -12.36 3.78
C LEU A 445 -6.78 -13.18 4.79
N LEU A 446 -5.81 -12.57 5.46
CA LEU A 446 -5.01 -13.25 6.47
C LEU A 446 -5.77 -13.38 7.79
N THR A 447 -5.54 -14.48 8.50
CA THR A 447 -5.79 -14.57 9.94
C THR A 447 -4.81 -13.66 10.70
N PRO A 448 -5.06 -13.35 11.98
CA PRO A 448 -4.01 -12.82 12.85
C PRO A 448 -2.75 -13.71 12.73
N HIS A 449 -1.57 -13.07 12.68
CA HIS A 449 -0.26 -13.72 12.50
C HIS A 449 -0.07 -14.48 11.16
N GLY A 450 -0.99 -14.31 10.20
CA GLY A 450 -0.88 -14.91 8.89
C GLY A 450 0.26 -14.32 8.06
N LEU A 451 0.77 -15.10 7.11
CA LEU A 451 1.96 -14.78 6.32
C LEU A 451 1.66 -14.54 4.84
N THR A 452 2.30 -13.54 4.28
CA THR A 452 2.27 -13.19 2.86
C THR A 452 3.51 -13.70 2.16
N VAL A 453 3.36 -14.36 1.02
CA VAL A 453 4.45 -14.66 0.08
C VAL A 453 4.22 -13.90 -1.21
N LEU A 454 4.99 -12.82 -1.42
CA LEU A 454 4.91 -12.02 -2.63
C LEU A 454 5.96 -12.49 -3.65
N VAL A 455 5.51 -12.89 -4.82
CA VAL A 455 6.36 -13.10 -6.00
C VAL A 455 6.50 -11.78 -6.75
N ALA A 456 7.64 -11.12 -6.60
CA ALA A 456 7.94 -9.85 -7.27
C ALA A 456 9.39 -9.80 -7.72
N ASP A 457 9.63 -9.25 -8.92
CA ASP A 457 10.97 -9.12 -9.46
C ASP A 457 11.43 -7.66 -9.47
N LEU A 458 12.74 -7.44 -9.30
CA LEU A 458 13.33 -6.10 -9.30
C LEU A 458 14.13 -5.91 -10.58
N ASN A 459 13.76 -4.91 -11.37
CA ASN A 459 14.59 -4.51 -12.49
C ASN A 459 15.83 -3.73 -11.95
N ARG A 460 16.74 -3.34 -12.83
CA ARG A 460 17.96 -2.62 -12.44
C ARG A 460 17.67 -1.28 -11.74
N LYS A 461 16.64 -0.56 -12.18
CA LYS A 461 16.21 0.72 -11.60
C LYS A 461 15.61 0.50 -10.21
N ASP A 462 14.75 -0.50 -10.05
CA ASP A 462 14.15 -0.90 -8.77
C ASP A 462 15.23 -1.28 -7.76
N SER A 463 16.22 -2.08 -8.18
CA SER A 463 17.33 -2.52 -7.32
C SER A 463 18.14 -1.34 -6.80
N ARG A 464 18.39 -0.33 -7.65
CA ARG A 464 19.09 0.90 -7.27
C ARG A 464 18.26 1.71 -6.28
N LYS A 465 16.99 1.96 -6.58
CA LYS A 465 16.07 2.70 -5.70
C LYS A 465 15.93 2.06 -4.33
N LEU A 466 15.80 0.72 -4.29
CA LEU A 466 15.76 0.00 -3.03
C LEU A 466 17.08 0.17 -2.26
N GLY A 467 18.22 0.06 -2.92
CA GLY A 467 19.53 0.29 -2.30
C GLY A 467 19.66 1.70 -1.70
N GLU A 468 19.23 2.72 -2.45
CA GLU A 468 19.17 4.11 -1.99
C GLU A 468 18.23 4.24 -0.78
N ALA A 469 17.01 3.69 -0.87
CA ALA A 469 16.03 3.69 0.20
C ALA A 469 16.57 3.08 1.51
N MET A 470 17.30 1.96 1.41
CA MET A 470 17.89 1.25 2.55
C MET A 470 19.10 1.97 3.16
N ALA A 471 19.75 2.85 2.41
CA ALA A 471 20.89 3.63 2.89
C ALA A 471 20.49 4.87 3.69
N LEU A 472 19.25 5.34 3.54
CA LEU A 472 18.75 6.57 4.16
C LEU A 472 18.79 6.54 5.69
N LYS A 473 19.30 7.61 6.29
CA LYS A 473 19.20 7.85 7.74
C LYS A 473 17.82 8.42 8.10
N HIS A 474 17.40 8.24 9.34
CA HIS A 474 16.07 8.65 9.79
C HIS A 474 15.83 10.17 9.68
N HIS A 475 16.86 11.00 9.95
CA HIS A 475 16.74 12.46 9.81
C HIS A 475 16.64 12.94 8.35
N GLU A 476 17.04 12.11 7.37
CA GLU A 476 16.93 12.44 5.94
C GLU A 476 15.54 12.09 5.39
N PHE A 477 14.72 11.38 6.16
CA PHE A 477 13.48 10.76 5.72
C PHE A 477 12.42 11.78 5.29
N LEU A 478 12.30 12.91 6.00
CA LEU A 478 11.36 13.97 5.61
C LEU A 478 11.74 14.64 4.29
N ASN A 479 13.04 14.82 4.06
CA ASN A 479 13.54 15.39 2.79
C ASN A 479 13.27 14.47 1.59
N MET A 480 13.04 13.17 1.82
CA MET A 480 12.74 12.23 0.74
C MET A 480 11.39 12.46 0.08
N VAL A 481 10.44 13.06 0.80
CA VAL A 481 9.14 13.45 0.25
C VAL A 481 9.32 14.29 -1.01
N TYR A 482 10.27 15.22 -1.00
CA TYR A 482 10.54 16.14 -2.11
C TYR A 482 11.71 15.72 -3.01
N LYS A 483 12.36 14.58 -2.76
CA LYS A 483 13.52 14.11 -3.54
C LYS A 483 13.27 12.81 -4.29
N ASP A 484 12.79 11.79 -3.59
CA ASP A 484 12.41 10.50 -4.19
C ASP A 484 11.33 9.83 -3.34
N PRO A 485 10.09 10.36 -3.39
CA PRO A 485 8.98 9.89 -2.56
C PRO A 485 8.64 8.41 -2.80
N LYS A 486 8.89 7.87 -4.00
CA LYS A 486 8.67 6.44 -4.26
C LYS A 486 9.59 5.53 -3.44
N SER A 487 10.86 5.90 -3.30
CA SER A 487 11.81 5.13 -2.48
C SER A 487 11.43 5.18 -1.00
N LEU A 488 10.93 6.32 -0.54
CA LEU A 488 10.33 6.48 0.79
C LEU A 488 9.16 5.53 0.98
N LEU A 489 8.21 5.49 0.04
CA LEU A 489 7.02 4.64 0.11
C LEU A 489 7.35 3.15 0.05
N ILE A 490 8.31 2.74 -0.81
CA ILE A 490 8.84 1.37 -0.83
C ILE A 490 9.36 1.01 0.57
N ARG A 491 10.22 1.85 1.16
CA ARG A 491 10.77 1.61 2.49
C ARG A 491 9.66 1.49 3.54
N ASN A 492 8.68 2.37 3.54
CA ASN A 492 7.56 2.31 4.50
C ASN A 492 6.77 1.01 4.36
N ILE A 493 6.37 0.62 3.14
CA ILE A 493 5.67 -0.65 2.92
C ILE A 493 6.49 -1.82 3.47
N LEU A 494 7.79 -1.85 3.19
CA LEU A 494 8.68 -2.90 3.67
C LEU A 494 8.90 -2.88 5.19
N GLU A 495 8.94 -1.71 5.83
CA GLU A 495 9.08 -1.57 7.29
C GLU A 495 7.80 -1.98 8.03
N PHE A 496 6.63 -1.54 7.54
CA PHE A 496 5.35 -1.78 8.20
C PHE A 496 4.74 -3.14 7.86
N MET A 497 4.75 -3.53 6.59
CA MET A 497 4.14 -4.79 6.14
C MET A 497 5.15 -5.96 6.11
N GLY A 498 6.44 -5.67 6.27
CA GLY A 498 7.49 -6.67 6.14
C GLY A 498 7.37 -7.83 7.12
N ARG A 499 6.91 -7.57 8.36
CA ARG A 499 6.87 -8.59 9.43
C ARG A 499 6.18 -9.87 9.01
N ASN A 500 5.17 -9.76 8.16
CA ASN A 500 4.39 -10.89 7.68
C ASN A 500 4.66 -11.15 6.20
N LEU A 501 5.86 -10.84 5.70
CA LEU A 501 6.21 -10.90 4.28
C LEU A 501 7.46 -11.76 4.02
N ILE A 502 7.27 -12.79 3.20
CA ILE A 502 8.35 -13.44 2.45
C ILE A 502 8.31 -12.90 1.02
N LEU A 503 9.43 -12.35 0.57
CA LEU A 503 9.58 -11.84 -0.78
C LEU A 503 10.38 -12.82 -1.65
N VAL A 504 9.77 -13.30 -2.72
CA VAL A 504 10.40 -14.14 -3.74
C VAL A 504 10.87 -13.25 -4.90
N SER A 505 12.19 -13.09 -5.04
CA SER A 505 12.81 -12.29 -6.12
C SER A 505 13.99 -13.02 -6.78
N ARG A 506 14.39 -12.69 -8.01
CA ARG A 506 15.50 -13.39 -8.70
C ARG A 506 16.85 -13.15 -8.04
N LYS A 507 16.99 -11.99 -7.39
CA LYS A 507 18.20 -11.57 -6.71
C LYS A 507 17.92 -11.49 -5.23
N ILE A 508 18.86 -12.01 -4.44
CA ILE A 508 18.93 -11.70 -3.02
C ILE A 508 19.13 -10.20 -2.88
N LEU A 509 18.19 -9.55 -2.22
CA LEU A 509 18.27 -8.11 -1.97
C LEU A 509 19.43 -7.83 -1.01
N LYS A 510 20.32 -6.92 -1.38
CA LYS A 510 21.42 -6.49 -0.52
C LYS A 510 20.90 -5.43 0.45
N ASN A 511 21.48 -5.38 1.66
CA ASN A 511 21.17 -4.37 2.69
C ASN A 511 19.72 -4.37 3.24
N ILE A 512 18.87 -5.33 2.86
CA ILE A 512 17.55 -5.53 3.49
C ILE A 512 17.63 -6.13 4.89
N GLY A 513 18.82 -6.51 5.35
CA GLY A 513 19.01 -7.12 6.67
C GLY A 513 18.61 -6.21 7.83
N ARG A 514 18.26 -4.93 7.58
CA ARG A 514 17.66 -3.97 8.52
C ARG A 514 16.13 -4.01 8.57
N LEU A 515 15.49 -4.52 7.54
CA LEU A 515 14.04 -4.63 7.42
C LEU A 515 13.56 -5.95 7.99
N PRO A 516 12.30 -5.99 8.47
CA PRO A 516 11.71 -7.23 8.86
C PRO A 516 11.24 -8.02 7.63
N ILE A 517 12.12 -8.39 6.67
CA ILE A 517 11.71 -9.17 5.46
C ILE A 517 12.61 -10.37 5.19
N ILE A 518 12.00 -11.52 4.87
CA ILE A 518 12.65 -12.74 4.44
C ILE A 518 12.64 -12.71 2.93
N ASN A 519 13.83 -12.67 2.34
CA ASN A 519 13.98 -12.73 0.90
C ASN A 519 14.55 -14.07 0.48
N VAL A 520 13.88 -14.71 -0.48
CA VAL A 520 14.25 -16.02 -1.01
C VAL A 520 14.29 -15.97 -2.53
N ASN A 521 14.97 -16.93 -3.13
CA ASN A 521 15.20 -16.90 -4.57
C ASN A 521 14.06 -17.51 -5.36
N ASN A 522 13.24 -18.38 -4.79
CA ASN A 522 12.17 -19.08 -5.48
C ASN A 522 10.99 -19.43 -4.56
N LEU A 523 9.86 -19.76 -5.16
CA LEU A 523 8.62 -20.02 -4.43
C LEU A 523 8.70 -21.28 -3.54
N SER A 524 9.49 -22.29 -3.91
CA SER A 524 9.67 -23.48 -3.08
C SER A 524 10.40 -23.16 -1.78
N GLU A 525 11.45 -22.34 -1.85
CA GLU A 525 12.13 -21.82 -0.65
C GLU A 525 11.19 -20.98 0.22
N ALA A 526 10.30 -20.17 -0.37
CA ALA A 526 9.34 -19.38 0.41
C ALA A 526 8.38 -20.27 1.20
N ILE A 527 7.86 -21.33 0.58
CA ILE A 527 6.97 -22.28 1.25
C ILE A 527 7.72 -23.02 2.36
N ASP A 528 8.97 -23.43 2.12
CA ASP A 528 9.80 -24.06 3.16
C ASP A 528 10.04 -23.11 4.35
N GLN A 529 10.26 -21.82 4.10
CA GLN A 529 10.36 -20.82 5.16
C GLN A 529 9.03 -20.62 5.89
N ALA A 530 7.91 -20.45 5.17
CA ALA A 530 6.59 -20.30 5.77
C ALA A 530 6.21 -21.49 6.67
N ASN A 531 6.50 -22.71 6.21
CA ASN A 531 6.31 -23.94 7.00
C ASN A 531 7.14 -23.95 8.28
N ARG A 532 8.31 -23.31 8.32
CA ARG A 532 9.10 -23.20 9.55
C ARG A 532 8.54 -22.15 10.51
N ILE A 533 8.03 -21.04 9.97
CA ILE A 533 7.57 -19.89 10.76
C ILE A 533 6.22 -20.20 11.41
N ILE A 534 5.22 -20.58 10.62
CA ILE A 534 3.83 -20.72 11.08
C ILE A 534 3.25 -22.12 10.89
N LYS A 535 3.89 -23.01 10.11
CA LYS A 535 3.34 -24.34 9.73
C LYS A 535 1.88 -24.23 9.24
N PRO A 536 1.64 -23.48 8.14
CA PRO A 536 0.30 -23.05 7.77
C PRO A 536 -0.63 -24.24 7.51
N SER A 537 -1.81 -24.20 8.12
CA SER A 537 -2.90 -25.16 7.90
C SER A 537 -3.77 -24.80 6.69
N SER A 538 -3.71 -23.54 6.23
CA SER A 538 -4.49 -23.00 5.13
C SER A 538 -3.67 -22.02 4.27
N ILE A 539 -3.66 -22.26 2.96
CA ILE A 539 -2.94 -21.48 1.96
C ILE A 539 -3.89 -21.09 0.83
N LEU A 540 -3.96 -19.79 0.53
CA LEU A 540 -4.63 -19.26 -0.66
C LEU A 540 -3.59 -18.77 -1.66
N VAL A 541 -3.75 -19.14 -2.93
CA VAL A 541 -2.90 -18.62 -4.02
C VAL A 541 -3.68 -17.58 -4.82
N VAL A 542 -3.09 -16.42 -5.03
CA VAL A 542 -3.67 -15.27 -5.76
C VAL A 542 -2.80 -14.94 -6.96
N ARG A 543 -3.24 -15.29 -8.17
CA ARG A 543 -2.37 -15.14 -9.36
C ARG A 543 -2.15 -13.69 -9.78
N GLU A 544 -3.16 -12.84 -9.64
CA GLU A 544 -3.11 -11.44 -10.06
C GLU A 544 -3.84 -10.56 -9.04
N ALA A 545 -3.13 -10.20 -7.98
CA ALA A 545 -3.74 -9.57 -6.81
C ALA A 545 -4.30 -8.17 -7.06
N TRP A 546 -3.79 -7.40 -8.02
CA TRP A 546 -4.40 -6.11 -8.38
C TRP A 546 -5.73 -6.26 -9.11
N ASN A 547 -5.95 -7.40 -9.76
CA ASN A 547 -7.07 -7.65 -10.66
C ASN A 547 -8.18 -8.47 -9.98
N ILE A 548 -8.32 -8.37 -8.65
CA ILE A 548 -9.41 -9.01 -7.89
C ILE A 548 -9.90 -8.13 -6.74
N ILE A 549 -11.18 -8.27 -6.38
CA ILE A 549 -11.75 -7.81 -5.12
C ILE A 549 -12.23 -9.07 -4.38
N PRO A 550 -11.46 -9.58 -3.40
CA PRO A 550 -11.86 -10.78 -2.71
C PRO A 550 -13.03 -10.49 -1.75
N GLU A 551 -14.07 -11.31 -1.81
CA GLU A 551 -15.28 -11.19 -0.99
C GLU A 551 -15.61 -12.51 -0.29
N PHE A 552 -15.77 -12.48 1.03
CA PHE A 552 -16.10 -13.67 1.81
C PHE A 552 -17.52 -14.18 1.47
N LYS A 553 -17.63 -15.48 1.15
CA LYS A 553 -18.93 -16.12 0.83
C LYS A 553 -19.95 -15.99 1.96
N ASN A 554 -19.48 -16.04 3.22
CA ASN A 554 -20.34 -16.08 4.41
C ASN A 554 -20.75 -14.70 4.90
N GLY A 555 -20.42 -13.62 4.18
CA GLY A 555 -20.67 -12.26 4.63
C GLY A 555 -19.84 -11.85 5.84
N GLU A 556 -18.80 -12.62 6.19
CA GLU A 556 -17.81 -12.23 7.20
C GLU A 556 -17.32 -10.83 6.89
N ARG A 557 -17.43 -9.94 7.88
CA ARG A 557 -16.87 -8.60 7.74
C ARG A 557 -15.35 -8.73 7.83
N PRO A 558 -14.59 -8.00 7.00
CA PRO A 558 -13.16 -7.87 7.22
C PRO A 558 -12.93 -7.35 8.66
N PHE A 559 -11.85 -7.77 9.34
CA PHE A 559 -11.47 -7.17 10.63
C PHE A 559 -11.52 -5.64 10.51
N SER A 560 -12.09 -4.96 11.52
CA SER A 560 -11.61 -3.60 11.80
C SER A 560 -10.13 -3.77 12.11
N ALA A 561 -9.26 -3.08 11.38
CA ALA A 561 -7.83 -3.13 11.67
C ALA A 561 -7.53 -2.33 12.95
N ASP A 562 -8.07 -2.81 14.07
CA ASP A 562 -7.64 -2.44 15.43
C ASP A 562 -6.44 -3.32 15.85
N PHE A 563 -5.72 -3.91 14.88
CA PHE A 563 -4.49 -4.69 15.08
C PHE A 563 -3.26 -3.84 14.77
#